data_AF-A0A7M3PTR9-F1
#
_entry.id   AF-A0A7M3PTR9-F1
#
_cell.length_a   1.000
_cell.length_b   1.000
_cell.length_c   1.000
_cell.angle_alpha   90.00
_cell.angle_beta   90.00
_cell.angle_gamma   90.00
#
_symmetry.space_group_name_H-M   'P 1'
#
loop_
_entity.id
_entity.type
_entity.pdbx_description
1 polymer ?
#
loop_
_entity_poly.entity_id
_entity_poly.type
_entity_poly.pdbx_seq_one_letter_code
_entity_poly.pdbx_strand_id
1 'polypeptide(L)'
;MYCDDPELSYPSLKSLQKHLDEMYTYIRNNKMMIPNYGEMRRYGEPVSTAFVESTINEVIARRMAKKQQMQWSRKGAHYLLQTRTAVLNNELQDKFVCWYPGFQSDGKGPAMAA
;
A
#
# COMPACT_ATOMS: atom_id res chain seq x y z
N MET A 1 4.16 29.36 14.23
CA MET A 1 5.03 29.42 13.04
C MET A 1 4.94 30.86 12.54
N TYR A 2 6.03 31.62 12.61
CA TYR A 2 5.99 33.06 12.35
C TYR A 2 6.02 33.32 10.84
N CYS A 3 4.84 33.31 10.21
CA CYS A 3 4.67 33.80 8.85
C CYS A 3 4.47 35.33 8.80
N ASP A 4 4.52 36.02 9.94
CA ASP A 4 4.24 37.46 10.07
C ASP A 4 5.49 38.34 9.89
N ASP A 5 6.54 37.82 9.26
CA ASP A 5 7.75 38.60 8.96
C ASP A 5 7.43 39.64 7.87
N PRO A 6 7.59 40.96 8.14
CA PRO A 6 7.27 42.02 7.20
C PRO A 6 8.15 42.01 5.93
N GLU A 7 9.29 41.32 5.93
CA GLU A 7 10.14 41.13 4.74
C GLU A 7 9.69 39.95 3.86
N LEU A 8 8.76 39.10 4.33
CA LEU A 8 8.26 37.93 3.60
C LEU A 8 7.20 38.33 2.56
N SER A 9 7.66 38.83 1.40
CA SER A 9 6.79 39.16 0.27
C SER A 9 6.44 37.91 -0.56
N TYR A 10 5.57 37.05 -0.01
CA TYR A 10 5.03 35.89 -0.74
C TYR A 10 3.55 36.11 -1.10
N PRO A 11 3.17 36.12 -2.39
CA PRO A 11 1.80 36.46 -2.82
C PRO A 11 0.69 35.58 -2.21
N SER A 12 1.01 34.35 -1.79
CA SER A 12 0.06 33.43 -1.17
C SER A 12 0.40 33.07 0.28
N LEU A 13 1.07 33.97 1.01
CA LEU A 13 1.47 33.81 2.41
C LEU A 13 0.33 33.31 3.32
N LYS A 14 -0.85 33.92 3.22
CA LYS A 14 -2.04 33.51 4.00
C LYS A 14 -2.48 32.09 3.71
N SER A 15 -2.42 31.69 2.44
CA SER A 15 -2.74 30.32 2.02
C SER A 15 -1.70 29.34 2.57
N LEU A 16 -0.42 29.67 2.45
CA LEU A 16 0.67 28.85 2.97
C LEU A 16 0.54 28.66 4.49
N GLN A 17 0.30 29.74 5.24
CA GLN A 17 0.09 29.69 6.69
C GLN A 17 -1.07 28.75 7.05
N LYS A 18 -2.20 28.86 6.35
CA LYS A 18 -3.33 27.96 6.55
C LYS A 18 -2.96 26.48 6.33
N HIS A 19 -2.26 26.16 5.23
CA HIS A 19 -1.84 24.79 4.95
C HIS A 19 -0.85 24.26 6.02
N LEU A 20 0.03 25.12 6.53
CA LEU A 20 0.96 24.76 7.60
C LEU A 20 0.24 24.50 8.92
N ASP A 21 -0.78 25.29 9.26
CA ASP A 21 -1.61 25.08 10.44
C ASP A 21 -2.43 23.78 10.33
N GLU A 22 -2.98 23.49 9.15
CA GLU A 22 -3.66 22.23 8.85
C GLU A 22 -2.69 21.03 8.97
N MET A 23 -1.49 21.15 8.41
CA MET A 23 -0.45 20.12 8.51
C MET A 23 -0.03 19.88 9.96
N TYR A 24 0.22 20.94 10.73
CA TYR A 24 0.56 20.85 12.14
C TYR A 24 -0.55 20.17 12.93
N THR A 25 -1.80 20.54 12.68
CA THR A 25 -2.97 19.93 13.30
C THR A 25 -3.07 18.45 12.98
N TYR A 26 -2.85 18.07 11.71
CA TYR A 26 -2.83 16.68 11.29
C TYR A 26 -1.73 15.89 12.01
N ILE A 27 -0.50 16.39 12.03
CA ILE A 27 0.63 15.72 12.71
C ILE A 27 0.33 15.57 14.20
N ARG A 28 -0.15 16.62 14.85
CA ARG A 28 -0.48 16.61 16.29
C ARG A 28 -1.54 15.55 16.60
N ASN A 29 -2.61 15.51 15.83
CA ASN A 29 -3.72 14.57 16.04
C ASN A 29 -3.31 13.11 15.77
N ASN A 30 -2.42 12.89 14.79
CA ASN A 30 -2.01 11.55 14.38
C ASN A 30 -0.66 11.12 14.96
N LYS A 31 -0.05 11.89 15.87
CA LYS A 31 1.32 11.66 16.39
C LYS A 31 1.56 10.23 16.87
N MET A 32 0.57 9.61 17.52
CA MET A 32 0.67 8.24 18.04
C MET A 32 0.68 7.17 16.94
N MET A 33 0.19 7.50 15.75
CA MET A 33 0.10 6.60 14.59
C MET A 33 1.23 6.84 13.56
N ILE A 34 2.00 7.92 13.69
CA ILE A 34 3.10 8.23 12.77
C ILE A 34 4.30 7.34 13.11
N PRO A 35 4.74 6.45 12.19
CA PRO A 35 5.89 5.59 12.42
C PRO A 35 7.19 6.38 12.59
N ASN A 36 8.11 5.85 13.41
CA ASN A 36 9.45 6.41 13.54
C ASN A 36 10.32 6.01 12.34
N TYR A 37 10.18 6.72 11.22
CA TYR A 37 10.95 6.45 10.01
C TYR A 37 12.48 6.54 10.21
N GLY A 38 12.94 7.34 11.17
CA GLY A 38 14.35 7.46 11.50
C GLY A 38 14.91 6.18 12.14
N GLU A 39 14.13 5.55 12.99
CA GLU A 39 14.43 4.27 13.61
C GLU A 39 14.37 3.12 12.60
N MET A 40 13.30 3.04 11.81
CA MET A 40 13.16 2.05 10.73
C MET A 40 14.35 2.11 9.76
N ARG A 41 14.79 3.32 9.38
CA ARG A 41 15.97 3.49 8.53
C ARG A 41 17.27 3.00 9.19
N ARG A 42 17.45 3.21 10.51
CA ARG A 42 18.65 2.75 11.25
C ARG A 42 18.69 1.23 11.37
N TYR A 43 17.52 0.59 11.49
CA TYR A 43 17.39 -0.88 11.57
C TYR A 43 17.23 -1.57 10.21
N GLY A 44 17.21 -0.83 9.10
CA GLY A 44 17.05 -1.39 7.76
C GLY A 44 15.64 -1.93 7.49
N GLU A 45 14.66 -1.51 8.29
CA GLU A 45 13.25 -1.89 8.09
C GLU A 45 12.65 -1.14 6.89
N PRO A 46 11.59 -1.69 6.25
CA PRO A 46 10.93 -1.04 5.12
C PRO A 46 10.37 0.34 5.51
N VAL A 47 11.03 1.40 5.07
CA VAL A 47 10.67 2.79 5.41
C VAL A 47 9.42 3.27 4.66
N SER A 48 9.09 2.69 3.51
CA SER A 48 8.00 3.17 2.67
C SER A 48 7.25 2.05 1.98
N THR A 49 5.91 2.15 2.02
CA THR A 49 4.99 1.39 1.18
C THR A 49 4.90 1.93 -0.24
N ALA A 50 5.59 3.04 -0.57
CA ALA A 50 5.46 3.72 -1.86
C ALA A 50 5.74 2.80 -3.07
N PHE A 51 6.66 1.84 -2.95
CA PHE A 51 6.91 0.87 -4.02
C PHE A 51 5.69 -0.06 -4.24
N VAL A 52 5.09 -0.54 -3.14
CA VAL A 52 3.89 -1.38 -3.17
C VAL A 52 2.71 -0.58 -3.71
N GLU A 53 2.52 0.65 -3.22
CA GLU A 53 1.47 1.56 -3.67
C GLU A 53 1.60 1.92 -5.15
N SER A 54 2.82 2.21 -5.61
CA SER A 54 3.12 2.48 -7.02
C SER A 54 2.82 1.26 -7.90
N THR A 55 3.22 0.07 -7.46
CA THR A 55 2.93 -1.19 -8.16
C THR A 55 1.42 -1.43 -8.24
N ILE A 56 0.68 -1.19 -7.14
CA ILE A 56 -0.78 -1.31 -7.12
C ILE A 56 -1.40 -0.31 -8.09
N ASN A 57 -0.98 0.95 -8.06
CA ASN A 57 -1.47 1.99 -8.97
C ASN A 57 -1.21 1.63 -10.43
N GLU A 58 -0.04 1.08 -10.74
CA GLU A 58 0.27 0.61 -12.09
C GLU A 58 -0.62 -0.56 -12.51
N VAL A 59 -0.82 -1.56 -11.64
CA VAL A 59 -1.70 -2.69 -11.91
C VAL A 59 -3.14 -2.22 -12.15
N ILE A 60 -3.63 -1.30 -11.32
CA ILE A 60 -4.97 -0.71 -11.48
C ILE A 60 -5.03 0.07 -12.79
N ALA A 61 -4.05 0.90 -13.10
CA ALA A 61 -4.02 1.66 -14.34
C ALA A 61 -4.00 0.73 -15.57
N ARG A 62 -3.13 -0.28 -15.58
CA ARG A 62 -3.01 -1.25 -16.69
C ARG A 62 -4.28 -2.08 -16.88
N ARG A 63 -4.92 -2.53 -15.80
CA ARG A 63 -6.10 -3.40 -15.88
C ARG A 63 -7.40 -2.63 -16.05
N MET A 64 -7.48 -1.41 -15.53
CA MET A 64 -8.76 -0.72 -15.32
C MET A 64 -8.86 0.63 -16.06
N ALA A 65 -7.74 1.24 -16.48
CA ALA A 65 -7.81 2.54 -17.14
C ALA A 65 -8.10 2.45 -18.64
N LYS A 66 -8.82 3.47 -19.11
CA LYS A 66 -9.19 3.82 -20.49
C LYS A 66 -10.23 2.99 -21.24
N LYS A 67 -10.56 1.73 -20.89
CA LYS A 67 -11.68 1.01 -21.57
C LYS A 67 -12.52 0.02 -20.74
N GLN A 68 -12.13 -0.39 -19.53
CA GLN A 68 -12.81 -1.51 -18.83
C GLN A 68 -13.74 -1.13 -17.67
N GLN A 69 -13.64 0.08 -17.11
CA GLN A 69 -14.38 0.52 -15.90
C GLN A 69 -14.17 -0.44 -14.69
N MET A 70 -14.34 0.06 -13.47
CA MET A 70 -14.09 -0.74 -12.26
C MET A 70 -15.11 -1.90 -12.10
N GLN A 71 -14.80 -3.09 -12.61
CA GLN A 71 -15.64 -4.31 -12.50
C GLN A 71 -15.26 -5.19 -11.29
N TRP A 72 -15.01 -4.57 -10.13
CA TRP A 72 -14.75 -5.33 -8.90
C TRP A 72 -16.03 -5.42 -8.08
N SER A 73 -16.58 -6.62 -7.95
CA SER A 73 -17.46 -6.88 -6.82
C SER A 73 -16.61 -7.00 -5.55
N ARG A 74 -17.14 -6.55 -4.41
CA ARG A 74 -16.49 -6.74 -3.09
C ARG A 74 -16.07 -8.20 -2.87
N LYS A 75 -16.91 -9.13 -3.33
CA LYS A 75 -16.67 -10.57 -3.29
C LYS A 75 -15.49 -11.00 -4.18
N GLY A 76 -15.40 -10.49 -5.41
CA GLY A 76 -14.28 -10.77 -6.32
C GLY A 76 -12.94 -10.24 -5.81
N ALA A 77 -12.92 -9.02 -5.26
CA ALA A 77 -11.72 -8.45 -4.64
C ALA A 77 -11.25 -9.29 -3.44
N HIS A 78 -12.19 -9.75 -2.61
CA HIS A 78 -11.88 -10.62 -1.47
C HIS A 78 -11.26 -11.95 -1.91
N TYR A 79 -11.82 -12.61 -2.93
CA TYR A 79 -11.25 -13.86 -3.43
C TYR A 79 -9.88 -13.66 -4.06
N LEU A 80 -9.67 -12.58 -4.81
CA LEU A 80 -8.37 -12.30 -5.40
C LEU A 80 -7.28 -12.12 -4.34
N LEU A 81 -7.61 -11.46 -3.21
CA LEU A 81 -6.70 -11.35 -2.07
C LEU A 81 -6.38 -12.73 -1.48
N GLN A 82 -7.40 -13.56 -1.22
CA GLN A 82 -7.20 -14.93 -0.70
C GLN A 82 -6.33 -15.78 -1.61
N THR A 83 -6.59 -15.75 -2.93
CA THR A 83 -5.79 -16.47 -3.92
C THR A 83 -4.35 -15.96 -3.93
N ARG A 84 -4.13 -14.64 -3.87
CA ARG A 84 -2.78 -14.06 -3.86
C ARG A 84 -2.01 -14.45 -2.61
N THR A 85 -2.64 -14.41 -1.43
CA THR A 85 -2.04 -14.89 -0.17
C THR A 85 -1.68 -16.37 -0.27
N ALA A 86 -2.57 -17.22 -0.80
CA ALA A 86 -2.29 -18.64 -0.98
C ALA A 86 -1.12 -18.89 -1.94
N VAL A 87 -0.95 -18.09 -3.00
CA VAL A 87 0.22 -18.18 -3.90
C VAL A 87 1.50 -17.80 -3.16
N LEU A 88 1.49 -16.67 -2.42
CA LEU A 88 2.67 -16.20 -1.70
C LEU A 88 3.10 -17.16 -0.59
N ASN A 89 2.14 -17.83 0.04
CA ASN A 89 2.40 -18.86 1.05
C ASN A 89 2.70 -20.25 0.46
N ASN A 90 2.70 -20.41 -0.87
CA ASN A 90 2.78 -21.71 -1.56
C ASN A 90 1.68 -22.72 -1.21
N GLU A 91 0.54 -22.26 -0.67
CA GLU A 91 -0.61 -23.08 -0.26
C GLU A 91 -1.65 -23.27 -1.38
N LEU A 92 -1.52 -22.56 -2.51
CA LEU A 92 -2.58 -22.56 -3.52
C LEU A 92 -2.87 -23.98 -4.03
N GLN A 93 -1.81 -24.76 -4.28
CA GLN A 93 -1.94 -26.12 -4.80
C GLN A 93 -2.70 -27.03 -3.83
N ASP A 94 -2.38 -26.95 -2.54
CA ASP A 94 -3.03 -27.77 -1.51
C ASP A 94 -4.52 -27.46 -1.40
N LYS A 95 -4.89 -26.18 -1.52
CA LYS A 95 -6.30 -25.76 -1.56
C LYS A 95 -7.02 -26.36 -2.78
N PHE A 96 -6.37 -26.40 -3.94
CA PHE A 96 -6.94 -27.03 -5.14
C PHE A 96 -7.09 -28.55 -4.99
N VAL A 97 -6.13 -29.25 -4.40
CA VAL A 97 -6.25 -30.70 -4.12
C VAL A 97 -7.40 -30.98 -3.15
N CYS A 98 -7.56 -30.15 -2.11
CA CYS A 98 -8.66 -30.28 -1.16
C CYS A 98 -10.04 -30.06 -1.82
N TRP A 99 -10.16 -29.06 -2.70
CA TRP A 99 -11.41 -28.79 -3.42
C TRP A 99 -11.69 -29.78 -4.55
N TYR A 100 -10.63 -30.29 -5.19
CA TYR A 100 -10.70 -31.19 -6.33
C TYR A 100 -9.75 -32.37 -6.09
N PRO A 101 -10.21 -33.46 -5.45
CA PRO A 101 -9.36 -34.61 -5.10
C PRO A 101 -8.69 -35.32 -6.28
N GLY A 102 -9.19 -35.12 -7.51
CA GLY A 102 -8.57 -35.63 -8.75
C GLY A 102 -7.51 -34.70 -9.37
N PHE A 103 -7.21 -33.58 -8.73
CA PHE A 103 -6.24 -32.60 -9.22
C PHE A 103 -4.82 -33.13 -9.01
N GLN A 104 -4.12 -33.44 -10.10
CA GLN A 104 -2.73 -33.88 -10.04
C GLN A 104 -1.85 -32.65 -9.77
N SER A 105 -1.14 -32.67 -8.65
CA SER A 105 -0.02 -31.74 -8.45
C SER A 105 1.18 -32.29 -9.21
N ASP A 106 1.52 -31.66 -10.33
CA ASP A 106 2.81 -31.89 -10.96
C ASP A 106 3.87 -31.38 -9.98
N GLY A 107 4.44 -32.32 -9.23
CA GLY A 107 5.29 -32.08 -8.09
C GLY A 107 6.45 -31.12 -8.41
N LYS A 108 6.30 -29.87 -8.00
CA LYS A 108 7.39 -29.10 -7.42
C LYS A 108 7.02 -28.83 -5.98
N GLY A 109 7.53 -29.69 -5.09
CA GLY A 109 7.50 -29.47 -3.65
C GLY A 109 8.16 -28.14 -3.27
N PRO A 110 8.03 -27.73 -1.99
CA PRO A 110 8.39 -26.39 -1.56
C PRO A 110 9.87 -26.16 -1.80
N ALA A 111 10.20 -25.11 -2.58
CA ALA A 111 11.55 -24.58 -2.60
C ALA A 111 11.80 -23.88 -1.24
N MET A 112 12.28 -24.70 -0.31
CA MET A 112 13.17 -24.42 0.82
C MET A 112 13.08 -23.04 1.48
N ALA A 113 12.68 -23.06 2.75
CA ALA A 113 12.99 -22.01 3.70
C ALA A 113 14.51 -21.74 3.73
N ALA A 114 14.89 -20.47 3.56
CA ALA A 114 16.12 -19.86 4.04
C ALA A 114 15.82 -18.41 4.40
#